data_AF-A0A7Y3M517-F1
#
_entry.id   AF-A0A7Y3M517-F1
#
_cell.length_a   1.000
_cell.length_b   1.000
_cell.length_c   1.000
_cell.angle_alpha   90.00
_cell.angle_beta   90.00
_cell.angle_gamma   90.00
#
_symmetry.space_group_name_H-M   'P 1'
#
loop_
_entity.id
_entity.type
_entity.pdbx_description
1 polymer ?
#
loop_
_entity_poly.entity_id
_entity_poly.type
_entity_poly.pdbx_seq_one_letter_code
_entity_poly.pdbx_strand_id
1 'polypeptide(L)'
;MAQSKSSDWTIKSESDLKSSSEIKFRTDKMPTEYTLYSVDLFSVKSKLQNAPLRSQFFGDSPNIVNIPDANGKLENYRVLDAEILHPDLAELVPNIKSYVGKSIDTP
;
A
#
# COMPACT_ATOMS: atom_id res chain seq x y z
N MET A 1 -20.99 4.10 16.46
CA MET A 1 -20.62 2.90 15.69
C MET A 1 -19.12 2.94 15.50
N ALA A 2 -18.36 2.11 16.21
CA ALA A 2 -16.90 2.07 16.13
C ALA A 2 -16.51 1.05 15.06
N GLN A 3 -16.05 1.51 13.90
CA GLN A 3 -15.66 0.61 12.81
C GLN A 3 -14.24 0.11 13.09
N SER A 4 -14.13 -1.21 13.22
CA SER A 4 -12.93 -1.97 13.58
C SER A 4 -11.74 -1.64 12.67
N LYS A 5 -10.57 -1.39 13.28
CA LYS A 5 -9.24 -1.40 12.65
C LYS A 5 -8.97 -2.78 12.04
N SER A 6 -9.43 -3.03 10.81
CA SER A 6 -8.95 -4.17 10.02
C SER A 6 -7.68 -3.72 9.30
N SER A 7 -6.53 -4.13 9.84
CA SER A 7 -5.23 -3.96 9.18
C SER A 7 -5.24 -4.68 7.83
N ASP A 8 -4.77 -4.03 6.77
CA ASP A 8 -4.59 -4.68 5.46
C ASP A 8 -3.36 -5.60 5.44
N TRP A 9 -2.54 -5.52 6.49
CA TRP A 9 -1.27 -6.21 6.63
C TRP A 9 -1.35 -7.30 7.68
N THR A 10 -0.82 -8.47 7.34
CA THR A 10 -0.68 -9.62 8.22
C THR A 10 0.79 -9.99 8.34
N ILE A 11 1.27 -10.23 9.56
CA ILE A 11 2.65 -10.66 9.79
C ILE A 11 2.80 -12.11 9.32
N LYS A 12 3.90 -12.40 8.63
CA LYS A 12 4.27 -13.74 8.16
C LYS A 12 5.51 -14.25 8.89
N SER A 13 5.64 -15.57 8.95
CA SER A 13 6.79 -16.24 9.55
C SER A 13 7.81 -16.61 8.48
N GLU A 14 9.07 -16.84 8.86
CA GLU A 14 10.11 -17.29 7.92
C GLU A 14 9.79 -18.64 7.26
N SER A 15 9.00 -19.47 7.94
CA SER A 15 8.46 -20.72 7.38
C SER A 15 7.61 -20.49 6.14
N ASP A 16 6.88 -19.36 6.08
CA ASP A 16 6.07 -18.98 4.92
C ASP A 16 6.96 -18.63 3.71
N LEU A 17 8.17 -18.08 3.92
CA LEU A 17 9.13 -17.80 2.85
C LEU A 17 9.64 -19.08 2.17
N LYS A 18 9.90 -20.12 2.98
CA LYS A 18 10.45 -21.39 2.49
C LYS A 18 9.39 -22.28 1.83
N SER A 19 8.13 -22.09 2.21
CA SER A 19 6.99 -22.85 1.70
C SER A 19 6.42 -22.27 0.40
N SER A 20 6.65 -20.98 0.12
CA SER A 20 6.16 -20.36 -1.11
C SER A 20 6.96 -20.83 -2.33
N SER A 21 6.32 -21.61 -3.19
CA SER A 21 6.89 -22.05 -4.48
C SER A 21 6.93 -20.95 -5.54
N GLU A 22 6.15 -19.88 -5.36
CA GLU A 22 5.95 -18.81 -6.35
C GLU A 22 6.94 -17.64 -6.20
N ILE A 23 7.42 -17.37 -4.99
CA ILE A 23 8.31 -16.23 -4.71
C ILE A 23 9.63 -16.72 -4.12
N LYS A 24 10.72 -16.58 -4.88
CA LYS A 24 12.07 -16.92 -4.42
C LYS A 24 12.75 -15.72 -3.80
N PHE A 25 12.94 -15.75 -2.49
CA PHE A 25 13.71 -14.74 -1.77
C PHE A 25 15.21 -15.04 -1.84
N ARG A 26 16.02 -14.02 -2.12
CA ARG A 26 17.50 -14.08 -2.07
C ARG A 26 17.93 -14.00 -0.62
N THR A 27 17.87 -15.13 0.09
CA THR A 27 18.18 -15.21 1.51
C THR A 27 19.63 -14.83 1.83
N ASP A 28 20.55 -14.93 0.86
CA ASP A 28 21.96 -14.55 0.97
C ASP A 28 22.20 -13.04 1.08
N LYS A 29 21.21 -12.22 0.68
CA LYS A 29 21.28 -10.74 0.73
C LYS A 29 20.21 -10.12 1.63
N MET A 30 19.50 -10.92 2.41
CA MET A 30 18.53 -10.40 3.37
C MET A 30 19.23 -9.88 4.62
N PRO A 31 18.70 -8.83 5.26
CA PRO A 31 19.17 -8.41 6.57
C PRO A 31 18.98 -9.53 7.59
N THR A 32 19.78 -9.52 8.65
CA THR A 32 19.69 -10.49 9.75
C THR A 32 18.43 -10.30 10.59
N GLU A 33 17.92 -9.07 10.67
CA GLU A 33 16.70 -8.72 11.39
C GLU A 33 15.70 -8.11 10.40
N TYR A 34 14.52 -8.72 10.31
CA TYR A 34 13.43 -8.25 9.45
C TYR A 34 12.09 -8.77 9.95
N THR A 35 11.02 -8.08 9.57
CA THR A 35 9.64 -8.54 9.75
C THR A 35 8.99 -8.71 8.39
N LEU A 36 8.33 -9.85 8.18
CA LEU A 36 7.62 -10.13 6.95
C LEU A 36 6.17 -9.73 7.08
N TYR A 37 5.67 -9.06 6.05
CA TYR A 37 4.27 -8.71 5.93
C TYR A 37 3.69 -9.24 4.63
N SER A 38 2.45 -9.68 4.70
CA SER A 38 1.60 -9.95 3.55
C SER A 38 0.46 -8.94 3.55
N VAL A 39 0.22 -8.34 2.40
CA VAL A 39 -0.85 -7.35 2.20
C VAL A 39 -2.02 -7.94 1.45
N ASP A 40 -3.24 -7.63 1.89
CA ASP A 40 -4.44 -7.86 1.10
C ASP A 40 -4.55 -6.79 0.00
N LEU A 41 -4.06 -7.14 -1.19
CA LEU A 41 -4.10 -6.26 -2.35
C LEU A 41 -5.52 -5.90 -2.79
N PHE A 42 -6.52 -6.75 -2.54
CA PHE A 42 -7.91 -6.44 -2.87
C PHE A 42 -8.44 -5.35 -1.95
N SER A 43 -8.21 -5.49 -0.64
CA SER A 43 -8.60 -4.47 0.35
C SER A 43 -7.92 -3.13 0.06
N VAL A 44 -6.60 -3.12 -0.17
CA VAL A 44 -5.86 -1.89 -0.49
C VAL A 44 -6.39 -1.26 -1.78
N LYS A 45 -6.59 -2.04 -2.84
CA LYS A 45 -7.15 -1.51 -4.10
C LYS A 45 -8.53 -0.89 -3.88
N SER A 46 -9.39 -1.50 -3.07
CA SER A 46 -10.72 -0.95 -2.77
C SER A 46 -10.64 0.43 -2.09
N LYS A 47 -9.68 0.62 -1.17
CA LYS A 47 -9.44 1.90 -0.48
C LYS A 47 -8.87 2.98 -1.39
N LEU A 48 -8.18 2.57 -2.46
CA LEU A 48 -7.62 3.47 -3.48
C LEU A 48 -8.60 3.79 -4.61
N GLN A 49 -9.76 3.11 -4.68
CA GLN A 49 -10.76 3.41 -5.70
C GLN A 49 -11.22 4.87 -5.57
N ASN A 50 -11.31 5.54 -6.72
CA ASN A 50 -11.73 6.93 -6.83
C ASN A 50 -10.87 7.93 -6.06
N ALA A 51 -9.60 7.60 -5.78
CA ALA A 51 -8.66 8.57 -5.23
C ALA A 51 -8.62 9.83 -6.13
N PRO A 52 -8.73 11.04 -5.54
CA PRO A 52 -8.73 12.26 -6.33
C PRO A 52 -7.39 12.48 -7.02
N LEU A 53 -7.43 13.11 -8.20
CA LEU A 53 -6.24 13.50 -8.94
C LEU A 53 -5.49 14.60 -8.18
N ARG A 54 -4.21 14.36 -7.92
CA ARG A 54 -3.33 15.30 -7.22
C ARG A 54 -3.28 16.68 -7.89
N SER A 55 -3.38 16.72 -9.22
CA SER A 55 -3.32 17.97 -10.01
C SER A 55 -4.59 18.82 -9.92
N GLN A 56 -5.73 18.22 -9.55
CA GLN A 56 -7.04 18.87 -9.60
C GLN A 56 -7.68 19.03 -8.21
N PHE A 57 -7.21 18.26 -7.23
CA PHE A 57 -7.79 18.24 -5.90
C PHE A 57 -6.93 19.01 -4.90
N PHE A 58 -7.52 20.07 -4.34
CA PHE A 58 -6.91 20.93 -3.33
C PHE A 58 -7.65 20.72 -2.00
N GLY A 59 -7.30 19.65 -1.28
CA GLY A 59 -7.94 19.30 -0.02
C GLY A 59 -7.36 18.02 0.61
N ASP A 60 -8.01 17.56 1.67
CA ASP A 60 -7.72 16.26 2.29
C ASP A 60 -8.44 15.14 1.56
N SER A 61 -7.67 14.20 0.99
CA SER A 61 -8.24 13.03 0.33
C SER A 61 -9.04 12.19 1.32
N PRO A 62 -10.25 11.71 0.94
CA PRO A 62 -11.00 10.77 1.77
C PRO A 62 -10.41 9.36 1.73
N ASN A 63 -9.54 9.06 0.76
CA ASN A 63 -8.90 7.76 0.59
C ASN A 63 -7.72 7.62 1.55
N ILE A 64 -7.80 6.65 2.45
CA ILE A 64 -6.81 6.39 3.48
C ILE A 64 -6.34 4.94 3.39
N VAL A 65 -5.03 4.75 3.37
CA VAL A 65 -4.39 3.43 3.50
C VAL A 65 -3.52 3.41 4.75
N ASN A 66 -3.38 2.25 5.36
CA ASN A 66 -2.46 2.04 6.47
C ASN A 66 -1.23 1.30 5.94
N ILE A 67 -0.04 1.67 6.41
CA ILE A 67 1.21 1.00 6.06
C ILE A 67 2.01 0.82 7.36
N PRO A 68 2.55 -0.38 7.64
CA PRO A 68 3.42 -0.58 8.79
C PRO A 68 4.75 0.16 8.58
N ASP A 69 5.19 0.88 9.60
CA ASP A 69 6.53 1.46 9.66
C ASP A 69 7.60 0.39 9.99
N ALA A 70 8.85 0.82 10.12
CA ALA A 70 9.96 -0.07 10.46
C ALA A 70 9.82 -0.72 11.85
N ASN A 71 8.99 -0.16 12.74
CA ASN A 71 8.70 -0.70 14.08
C ASN A 71 7.42 -1.58 14.08
N GLY A 72 6.78 -1.76 12.92
CA GLY A 72 5.51 -2.46 12.77
C GLY A 72 4.29 -1.68 13.24
N LYS A 73 4.44 -0.40 13.59
CA LYS A 73 3.33 0.50 13.89
C LYS A 73 2.64 0.89 12.58
N LEU A 74 1.34 0.67 12.51
CA LEU A 74 0.55 1.10 11.37
C LEU A 74 0.35 2.62 11.40
N GLU A 75 0.78 3.28 10.34
CA GLU A 75 0.56 4.70 10.09
C GLU A 75 -0.43 4.90 8.95
N ASN A 76 -1.27 5.94 9.08
CA ASN A 76 -2.29 6.23 8.09
C ASN A 76 -1.81 7.28 7.10
N TYR A 77 -2.02 7.02 5.81
CA TYR A 77 -1.66 7.91 4.71
C TYR A 77 -2.90 8.27 3.92
N ARG A 78 -3.14 9.58 3.73
CA ARG A 78 -4.08 10.09 2.73
C ARG A 78 -3.47 9.95 1.36
N VAL A 79 -4.23 9.41 0.42
CA VAL A 79 -3.72 9.05 -0.90
C VAL A 79 -4.39 9.84 -2.00
N LEU A 80 -3.60 10.34 -2.94
CA LEU A 80 -4.06 10.97 -4.18
C LEU A 80 -3.51 10.19 -5.38
N ASP A 81 -4.29 10.11 -6.45
CA ASP A 81 -3.82 9.57 -7.73
C ASP A 81 -2.84 10.57 -8.36
N ALA A 82 -1.65 10.07 -8.68
CA ALA A 82 -0.56 10.89 -9.20
C ALA A 82 -0.63 11.07 -10.72
N GLU A 83 -1.37 10.19 -11.42
CA GLU A 83 -1.56 10.22 -12.88
C GLU A 83 -0.26 10.49 -13.66
N ILE A 84 0.77 9.67 -13.44
CA ILE A 84 2.07 9.85 -14.10
C ILE A 84 2.09 9.37 -15.56
N LEU A 85 1.07 8.62 -15.97
CA LEU A 85 0.97 8.07 -17.32
C LEU A 85 0.24 9.07 -18.22
N HIS A 86 0.67 9.14 -19.48
CA HIS A 86 -0.07 9.85 -20.52
C HIS A 86 -1.49 9.24 -20.67
N PRO A 87 -2.55 10.03 -20.93
CA PRO A 87 -3.93 9.53 -21.01
C PRO A 87 -4.08 8.31 -21.93
N ASP A 88 -3.50 8.36 -23.13
CA ASP A 88 -3.56 7.27 -24.11
C ASP A 88 -2.94 5.95 -23.57
N LEU A 89 -1.91 6.04 -22.72
CA LEU A 89 -1.31 4.86 -22.09
C LEU A 89 -2.15 4.39 -20.89
N ALA A 90 -2.71 5.32 -20.11
CA ALA A 90 -3.57 4.98 -18.98
C ALA A 90 -4.83 4.23 -19.43
N GLU A 91 -5.37 4.55 -20.61
CA GLU A 91 -6.49 3.80 -21.22
C GLU A 91 -6.11 2.37 -21.62
N LEU A 92 -4.86 2.15 -22.08
CA LEU A 92 -4.37 0.82 -22.46
C LEU A 92 -4.01 -0.05 -21.25
N VAL A 93 -3.56 0.56 -20.15
CA VAL A 93 -3.17 -0.15 -18.92
C VAL A 93 -3.86 0.42 -17.67
N PRO A 94 -5.20 0.33 -17.56
CA PRO A 94 -5.97 0.93 -16.47
C PRO A 94 -5.64 0.34 -15.08
N ASN A 95 -5.00 -0.84 -15.06
CA ASN A 95 -4.54 -1.50 -13.84
C ASN A 95 -3.24 -0.93 -13.27
N ILE A 96 -2.53 -0.08 -14.01
CA ILE A 96 -1.29 0.55 -13.58
C ILE A 96 -1.60 1.99 -13.18
N LYS A 97 -1.62 2.22 -11.86
CA LYS A 97 -1.83 3.54 -11.28
C LYS A 97 -0.72 3.85 -10.30
N SER A 98 -0.35 5.13 -10.24
CA SER A 98 0.63 5.63 -9.29
C SER A 98 -0.07 6.55 -8.31
N TYR A 99 0.33 6.48 -7.06
CA TYR A 99 -0.31 7.23 -5.98
C TYR A 99 0.73 7.96 -5.15
N VAL A 100 0.36 9.11 -4.60
CA VAL A 100 1.14 9.81 -3.57
C VAL A 100 0.42 9.72 -2.24
N GLY A 101 1.16 9.38 -1.18
CA GLY A 101 0.65 9.32 0.19
C GLY A 101 1.18 10.47 1.04
N LYS A 102 0.32 11.09 1.84
CA LYS A 102 0.72 12.02 2.92
C LYS A 102 0.31 11.43 4.27
N SER A 103 1.25 11.34 5.20
CA SER A 103 0.96 10.87 6.57
C SER A 103 -0.06 11.78 7.24
N ILE A 104 -1.03 11.18 7.92
CA ILE A 104 -2.02 11.87 8.75
C ILE A 104 -1.47 12.08 10.17
N ASP A 105 -0.66 11.14 10.64
CA ASP A 105 -0.12 11.12 12.00
C ASP A 105 1.08 12.07 12.16
N THR A 106 1.75 12.40 11.06
CA THR A 106 2.91 13.31 10.97
C THR A 106 2.71 14.28 9.79
N PRO A 107 2.04 15.43 10.01
CA PRO A 107 1.58 16.35 8.96
C PRO A 107 2.66 17.16 8.26
#